data_AF-A0A662R3P0-F1
#
_entry.id   AF-A0A662R3P0-F1
#
_cell.length_a   1.000
_cell.length_b   1.000
_cell.length_c   1.000
_cell.angle_alpha   90.00
_cell.angle_beta   90.00
_cell.angle_gamma   90.00
#
_symmetry.space_group_name_H-M   'P 1'
#
loop_
_entity.id
_entity.type
_entity.pdbx_description
1 polymer ?
#
loop_
_entity_poly.entity_id
_entity_poly.type
_entity_poly.pdbx_seq_one_letter_code
_entity_poly.pdbx_strand_id
1 'polypeptide(L)'
;RSRGFVKKEKEFVRVLGPQERKSDDLTNPSELIDVLHRVLLLWEKSKREEMVSLLRDSGYGRGEAFYRVAQAVSETLPIENKEKKLLDGFLAGRERLREEVRKEQVQTRLF
;
A
#
# COMPACT_ATOMS: atom_id res chain seq x y z
N ARG A 1 12.17 -21.09 6.50
CA ARG A 1 10.90 -20.33 6.60
C ARG A 1 11.03 -19.12 5.66
N SER A 2 10.45 -19.19 4.47
CA SER A 2 10.55 -18.11 3.49
C SER A 2 9.42 -17.12 3.74
N ARG A 3 9.66 -16.14 4.62
CA ARG A 3 8.89 -14.89 4.68
C ARG A 3 9.30 -14.09 3.46
N GLY A 4 8.42 -13.94 2.48
CA GLY A 4 8.84 -13.34 1.23
C GLY A 4 7.70 -13.09 0.29
N PHE A 5 7.49 -11.80 0.03
CA PHE A 5 6.92 -11.12 -1.12
C PHE A 5 7.14 -11.78 -2.50
N VAL A 6 7.98 -12.81 -2.58
CA VAL A 6 8.53 -13.41 -3.79
C VAL A 6 8.28 -14.92 -3.76
N LYS A 7 7.53 -15.41 -4.74
CA LYS A 7 7.33 -16.84 -5.00
C LYS A 7 8.23 -17.26 -6.15
N LYS A 8 9.13 -18.21 -5.88
CA LYS A 8 10.01 -18.81 -6.90
C LYS A 8 9.38 -20.13 -7.37
N GLU A 9 8.92 -20.16 -8.62
CA GLU A 9 8.53 -21.39 -9.31
C GLU A 9 9.60 -21.73 -10.34
N LYS A 10 10.44 -22.72 -10.00
CA LYS A 10 11.57 -23.20 -10.82
C LYS A 10 12.48 -22.05 -11.29
N GLU A 11 12.35 -21.65 -12.56
CA GLU A 11 13.16 -20.61 -13.23
C GLU A 11 12.54 -19.21 -13.15
N PHE A 12 11.28 -19.09 -12.71
CA PHE A 12 10.58 -17.81 -12.63
C PHE A 12 10.44 -17.34 -11.18
N VAL A 13 10.90 -16.12 -10.94
CA VAL A 13 10.73 -15.40 -9.68
C VAL A 13 9.58 -14.41 -9.89
N ARG A 14 8.45 -14.60 -9.20
CA ARG A 14 7.29 -13.71 -9.29
C ARG A 14 7.03 -13.04 -7.94
N VAL A 15 6.81 -11.73 -7.96
CA VAL A 15 6.37 -10.99 -6.78
C VAL A 15 4.89 -11.30 -6.57
N LEU A 16 4.54 -11.75 -5.36
CA LEU A 16 3.16 -12.01 -4.97
C LEU A 16 2.42 -10.69 -4.79
N GLY A 17 1.32 -10.55 -5.52
CA GLY A 17 0.42 -9.41 -5.39
C GLY A 17 -0.25 -9.35 -4.01
N PRO A 18 -0.86 -8.21 -3.64
CA PRO A 18 -1.49 -7.98 -2.34
C PRO A 18 -2.57 -9.01 -2.02
N GLN A 19 -3.29 -9.46 -3.05
CA GLN A 19 -4.41 -10.41 -2.97
C GLN A 19 -3.95 -11.86 -2.75
N GLU A 20 -2.68 -12.16 -3.07
CA GLU A 20 -2.11 -13.50 -2.97
C GLU A 20 -1.36 -13.71 -1.64
N ARG A 21 -1.32 -12.70 -0.77
CA ARG A 21 -0.66 -12.79 0.54
C ARG A 21 -1.63 -13.20 1.63
N LYS A 22 -1.14 -14.05 2.54
CA LYS A 22 -1.84 -14.39 3.77
C LYS A 22 -1.79 -13.19 4.73
N SER A 23 -2.89 -12.92 5.40
CA SER A 23 -3.04 -11.86 6.39
C SER A 23 -2.00 -11.92 7.53
N ASP A 24 -1.52 -13.12 7.85
CA ASP A 24 -0.51 -13.38 8.89
C ASP A 24 0.88 -12.81 8.54
N ASP A 25 1.21 -12.68 7.24
CA ASP A 25 2.48 -12.11 6.76
C ASP A 25 2.46 -10.56 6.85
N LEU A 26 1.28 -9.95 6.96
CA LEU A 26 1.05 -8.51 7.04
C LEU A 26 0.92 -8.00 8.50
N THR A 27 1.11 -8.87 9.48
CA THR A 27 0.88 -8.58 10.91
C THR A 27 1.95 -7.65 11.50
N ASN A 28 3.16 -7.62 10.94
CA ASN A 28 4.24 -6.67 11.28
C ASN A 28 4.79 -5.99 10.01
N PRO A 29 4.06 -5.02 9.42
CA PRO A 29 4.48 -4.37 8.19
C PRO A 29 5.60 -3.35 8.48
N SER A 30 6.81 -3.86 8.73
CA SER A 30 8.03 -3.06 8.81
C SER A 30 8.53 -2.64 7.42
N GLU A 31 8.14 -3.39 6.40
CA GLU A 31 8.54 -3.20 5.01
C GLU A 31 7.51 -2.35 4.25
N LEU A 32 7.99 -1.35 3.51
CA LEU A 32 7.18 -0.38 2.76
C LEU A 32 6.15 -1.06 1.82
N ILE A 33 6.51 -2.21 1.22
CA ILE A 33 5.64 -2.95 0.29
C ILE A 33 4.45 -3.60 1.02
N ASP A 34 4.59 -4.05 2.26
CA ASP A 34 3.45 -4.61 3.00
C ASP A 34 2.44 -3.52 3.35
N VAL A 35 2.92 -2.34 3.75
CA VAL A 35 2.06 -1.19 3.97
C VAL A 35 1.35 -0.82 2.67
N LEU A 36 2.06 -0.78 1.55
CA LEU A 36 1.48 -0.49 0.23
C LEU A 36 0.35 -1.46 -0.12
N HIS A 37 0.62 -2.76 0.02
CA HIS A 37 -0.35 -3.81 -0.27
C HIS A 37 -1.58 -3.74 0.65
N ARG A 38 -1.36 -3.48 1.94
CA ARG A 38 -2.45 -3.35 2.91
C ARG A 38 -3.29 -2.09 2.67
N VAL A 39 -2.66 -0.98 2.28
CA VAL A 39 -3.34 0.24 1.84
C VAL A 39 -4.18 -0.01 0.59
N LEU A 40 -3.67 -0.74 -0.40
CA LEU A 40 -4.44 -1.10 -1.61
C LEU A 40 -5.65 -1.98 -1.30
N LEU A 41 -5.51 -2.95 -0.38
CA LEU A 41 -6.64 -3.78 0.07
C LEU A 41 -7.70 -2.95 0.80
N LEU A 42 -7.30 -1.97 1.61
CA LEU A 42 -8.24 -1.04 2.25
C LEU A 42 -8.90 -0.11 1.23
N TRP A 43 -8.16 0.31 0.19
CA TRP A 43 -8.67 1.13 -0.89
C TRP A 43 -9.73 0.39 -1.71
N GLU A 44 -9.48 -0.87 -2.08
CA GLU A 44 -10.46 -1.72 -2.74
C GLU A 44 -11.75 -1.86 -1.91
N LYS A 45 -11.61 -1.98 -0.58
CA LYS A 45 -12.74 -2.09 0.35
C LYS A 45 -13.38 -0.74 0.72
N SER A 46 -12.97 0.37 0.09
CA SER A 46 -13.39 1.73 0.43
C SER A 46 -13.24 2.11 1.91
N LYS A 47 -12.35 1.44 2.66
CA LYS A 47 -12.09 1.69 4.08
C LYS A 47 -11.07 2.80 4.25
N ARG A 48 -11.50 4.05 4.00
CA ARG A 48 -10.61 5.22 4.03
C ARG A 48 -10.06 5.52 5.43
N GLU A 49 -10.86 5.42 6.48
CA GLU A 49 -10.44 5.72 7.86
C GLU A 49 -9.31 4.79 8.33
N GLU A 50 -9.46 3.48 8.10
CA GLU A 50 -8.40 2.51 8.43
C GLU A 50 -7.12 2.74 7.62
N MET A 51 -7.25 3.20 6.37
CA MET A 51 -6.10 3.49 5.50
C MET A 51 -5.32 4.72 5.97
N VAL A 52 -6.05 5.77 6.38
CA VAL A 52 -5.46 6.98 6.95
C VAL A 52 -4.74 6.65 8.25
N SER A 53 -5.38 5.87 9.13
CA SER A 53 -4.78 5.38 10.38
C SER A 53 -3.52 4.54 10.13
N LEU A 54 -3.57 3.60 9.17
CA LEU A 54 -2.43 2.76 8.81
C LEU A 54 -1.26 3.57 8.23
N LEU A 55 -1.52 4.52 7.34
CA LEU A 55 -0.48 5.40 6.77
C LEU A 55 0.14 6.31 7.82
N ARG A 56 -0.65 6.71 8.82
CA ARG A 56 -0.17 7.48 9.95
C ARG A 56 0.70 6.66 10.90
N ASP A 57 0.21 5.49 11.32
CA ASP A 57 0.90 4.58 12.25
C ASP A 57 2.23 4.08 11.66
N SER A 58 2.22 3.72 10.37
CA SER A 58 3.42 3.30 9.64
C SER A 58 4.39 4.44 9.31
N GLY A 59 4.01 5.71 9.50
CA GLY A 59 4.82 6.88 9.17
C GLY A 59 4.94 7.22 7.68
N TYR A 60 4.37 6.39 6.79
CA TYR A 60 4.46 6.58 5.33
C TYR A 60 3.49 7.63 4.77
N GLY A 61 2.48 8.07 5.53
CA GLY A 61 1.47 9.02 5.08
C GLY A 61 1.99 10.41 4.69
N ARG A 62 3.21 10.78 5.11
CA ARG A 62 3.90 12.01 4.67
C ARG A 62 4.97 11.77 3.62
N GLY A 63 5.43 10.54 3.48
CA GLY A 63 6.60 10.19 2.69
C GLY A 63 6.28 10.14 1.20
N GLU A 64 6.79 11.10 0.43
CA GLU A 64 6.82 11.04 -1.04
C GLU A 64 7.42 9.72 -1.56
N ALA A 65 8.32 9.10 -0.79
CA ALA A 65 8.92 7.80 -1.10
C ALA A 65 7.87 6.68 -1.25
N PHE A 66 6.84 6.66 -0.41
CA PHE A 66 5.78 5.66 -0.47
C PHE A 66 5.00 5.75 -1.79
N TYR A 67 4.57 6.96 -2.15
CA TYR A 67 3.83 7.21 -3.38
C TYR A 67 4.71 7.00 -4.63
N ARG A 68 6.01 7.31 -4.56
CA ARG A 68 6.95 7.03 -5.65
C ARG A 68 7.13 5.53 -5.87
N VAL A 69 7.20 4.73 -4.81
CA VAL A 69 7.24 3.27 -4.95
C VAL A 69 5.92 2.74 -5.53
N ALA A 70 4.77 3.21 -5.03
CA ALA A 70 3.47 2.84 -5.59
C ALA A 70 3.37 3.15 -7.10
N GLN A 71 3.88 4.31 -7.51
CA GLN A 71 3.94 4.71 -8.91
C GLN A 71 4.87 3.79 -9.73
N ALA A 72 6.09 3.55 -9.27
CA ALA A 72 7.04 2.66 -9.94
C ALA A 72 6.48 1.24 -10.11
N VAL A 73 5.80 0.70 -9.07
CA VAL A 73 5.14 -0.61 -9.17
C VAL A 73 4.03 -0.57 -10.23
N SER A 74 3.20 0.48 -10.26
CA SER A 74 2.16 0.64 -11.30
C SER A 74 2.76 0.69 -12.70
N GLU A 75 3.88 1.40 -12.89
CA GLU A 75 4.55 1.52 -14.18
C GLU A 75 5.17 0.19 -14.66
N THR A 76 5.59 -0.67 -13.73
CA THR A 76 6.12 -2.02 -14.07
C THR A 76 5.03 -3.04 -14.43
N LEU A 77 3.76 -2.77 -14.10
CA LEU A 77 2.66 -3.71 -14.32
C LEU A 77 1.97 -3.45 -15.68
N PRO A 78 1.55 -4.52 -16.40
CA PRO A 78 0.81 -4.38 -17.66
C PRO A 78 -0.60 -3.81 -17.42
N ILE A 79 -1.13 -3.08 -18.41
CA ILE A 79 -2.42 -2.35 -18.35
C ILE A 79 -3.61 -3.24 -17.96
N GLU A 80 -3.58 -4.51 -18.34
CA GLU A 80 -4.64 -5.48 -18.06
C GLU A 80 -4.61 -6.00 -16.61
N ASN A 81 -3.57 -5.70 -15.85
CA ASN A 81 -3.41 -6.18 -14.48
C ASN A 81 -4.36 -5.44 -13.51
N LYS A 82 -5.05 -6.21 -12.66
CA LYS A 82 -5.96 -5.68 -11.62
C LYS A 82 -5.22 -4.82 -10.59
N GLU A 83 -4.00 -5.21 -10.23
CA GLU A 83 -3.17 -4.47 -9.28
C GLU A 83 -2.79 -3.09 -9.84
N LYS A 84 -2.48 -3.01 -11.15
CA LYS A 84 -2.25 -1.73 -11.82
C LYS A 84 -3.47 -0.83 -11.71
N LYS A 85 -4.67 -1.33 -12.01
CA LYS A 85 -5.92 -0.54 -11.91
C LYS A 85 -6.18 -0.03 -10.49
N LEU A 86 -5.90 -0.85 -9.48
CA LEU A 86 -6.01 -0.45 -8.07
C LEU A 86 -4.98 0.62 -7.71
N LEU A 87 -3.73 0.45 -8.12
CA LEU A 87 -2.66 1.42 -7.92
C LEU A 87 -2.96 2.74 -8.62
N ASP A 88 -3.47 2.69 -9.86
CA ASP A 88 -3.83 3.88 -10.64
C ASP A 88 -4.96 4.66 -9.96
N GLY A 89 -6.01 3.95 -9.51
CA GLY A 89 -7.10 4.54 -8.73
C GLY A 89 -6.64 5.13 -7.39
N PHE A 90 -5.76 4.43 -6.68
CA PHE A 90 -5.15 4.90 -5.44
C PHE A 90 -4.28 6.16 -5.68
N LEU A 91 -3.44 6.14 -6.73
CA LEU A 91 -2.57 7.26 -7.09
C LEU A 91 -3.36 8.48 -7.56
N ALA A 92 -4.48 8.30 -8.26
CA ALA A 92 -5.40 9.37 -8.60
C ALA A 92 -6.03 10.02 -7.35
N GLY A 93 -6.27 9.22 -6.30
CA GLY A 93 -6.79 9.69 -5.01
C GLY A 93 -5.74 10.19 -4.02
N ARG A 94 -4.44 10.13 -4.36
CA ARG A 94 -3.33 10.34 -3.40
C ARG A 94 -3.32 11.72 -2.75
N GLU A 95 -3.66 12.76 -3.51
CA GLU A 95 -3.61 14.15 -3.03
C GLU A 95 -4.67 14.39 -1.93
N ARG A 96 -5.90 13.92 -2.16
CA ARG A 96 -6.96 13.94 -1.15
C ARG A 96 -6.57 13.14 0.08
N LEU A 97 -6.05 11.92 -0.11
CA LEU A 97 -5.63 11.07 1.00
C LEU A 97 -4.52 11.73 1.85
N ARG A 98 -3.56 12.39 1.20
CA ARG A 98 -2.46 13.10 1.86
C ARG A 98 -2.98 14.27 2.70
N GLU A 99 -3.96 15.01 2.19
CA GLU A 99 -4.61 16.08 2.94
C GLU A 99 -5.36 15.55 4.17
N GLU A 100 -6.10 14.44 4.03
CA GLU A 100 -6.84 13.81 5.13
C GLU A 100 -5.89 13.29 6.23
N VAL A 101 -4.81 12.60 5.85
CA VAL A 101 -3.76 12.16 6.79
C VAL A 101 -3.13 13.35 7.52
N ARG A 102 -2.93 14.47 6.82
CA ARG A 102 -2.38 15.70 7.41
C ARG A 102 -3.37 16.32 8.40
N LYS A 103 -4.65 16.41 8.07
CA LYS A 103 -5.70 16.98 8.95
C LYS A 103 -5.91 16.16 10.21
N GLU A 104 -6.01 14.84 10.08
CA GLU A 104 -6.25 13.95 11.23
C GLU A 104 -5.08 13.96 12.24
N GLN A 105 -3.84 14.13 11.74
CA GLN A 105 -2.68 14.33 12.60
C GLN A 105 -2.70 15.66 13.37
N VAL A 106 -3.20 16.75 12.77
CA VAL A 106 -3.31 18.05 13.46
C VAL A 106 -4.34 17.95 14.57
N GLN A 107 -5.46 17.25 14.32
CA GLN A 107 -6.53 17.08 15.29
C GLN A 107 -6.10 16.27 16.51
N THR A 108 -5.24 15.25 16.38
CA THR A 108 -4.74 14.50 17.54
C THR A 108 -3.67 15.24 18.35
N ARG A 109 -3.03 16.27 17.81
CA ARG A 109 -2.05 17.08 18.56
C ARG A 109 -2.69 18.17 19.43
N LEU A 110 -4.00 18.39 19.31
CA LEU A 110 -4.74 19.37 20.09
C LEU A 110 -5.42 18.78 21.34
N PHE A 111 -5.19 17.51 21.66
CA PHE A 111 -5.66 16.86 22.89
C PHE A 111 -4.48 16.45 23.77
#